data_AF-A0A933H945-F1
#
_entry.id   AF-A0A933H945-F1
#
_cell.length_a   1.000
_cell.length_b   1.000
_cell.length_c   1.000
_cell.angle_alpha   90.00
_cell.angle_beta   90.00
_cell.angle_gamma   90.00
#
_symmetry.space_group_name_H-M   'P 1'
#
loop_
_entity.id
_entity.type
_entity.pdbx_description
1 polymer ?
#
loop_
_entity_poly.entity_id
_entity_poly.type
_entity_poly.pdbx_seq_one_letter_code
_entity_poly.pdbx_strand_id
1 'polypeptide(L)' 'MAEESKAKQEEQLPVGIKLFDNVWLLLALGFLVPGVLYLVWGVWDVLTIPVFK' A
#
# COMPACT_ATOMS: atom_id res chain seq x y z
N MET A 1 -27.77 -19.04 30.96
CA MET A 1 -27.45 -19.63 29.63
C MET A 1 -27.46 -18.55 28.55
N ALA A 2 -26.82 -17.40 28.79
CA ALA A 2 -26.82 -16.25 27.87
C ALA A 2 -25.39 -15.85 27.46
N GLU A 3 -24.43 -16.76 27.64
CA GLU A 3 -22.99 -16.45 27.47
C GLU A 3 -22.33 -17.17 26.30
N GLU A 4 -23.00 -18.11 25.62
CA GLU A 4 -22.37 -18.92 24.56
C GLU A 4 -22.35 -18.29 23.16
N SER A 5 -23.01 -17.16 22.91
CA SER A 5 -23.11 -16.60 21.54
C SER A 5 -22.05 -15.52 21.22
N LYS A 6 -21.22 -15.10 22.19
CA LYS A 6 -20.14 -14.12 21.91
C LYS A 6 -18.91 -14.73 21.22
N ALA A 7 -18.84 -16.06 21.10
CA ALA A 7 -17.61 -16.77 20.74
C ALA A 7 -17.39 -17.00 19.23
N LYS A 8 -18.23 -16.48 18.32
CA LYS A 8 -18.13 -16.86 16.88
C LYS A 8 -18.12 -15.72 15.86
N GLN A 9 -18.25 -14.47 16.29
CA GLN A 9 -18.28 -13.31 15.38
C GLN A 9 -17.10 -12.35 15.62
N GLU A 10 -15.93 -12.88 15.99
CA GLU A 10 -14.73 -12.35 15.33
C GLU A 10 -14.78 -12.80 13.87
N GLU A 11 -15.73 -12.24 13.12
CA GLU A 11 -15.74 -12.30 11.67
C GLU A 11 -14.39 -11.74 11.25
N GLN A 12 -13.49 -12.65 10.84
CA GLN A 12 -12.12 -12.33 10.51
C GLN A 12 -12.17 -11.30 9.40
N LEU A 13 -12.08 -10.02 9.78
CA LEU A 13 -12.12 -8.90 8.87
C LEU A 13 -11.14 -9.21 7.74
N PRO A 14 -11.59 -9.22 6.48
CA PRO A 14 -10.77 -9.67 5.37
C PRO A 14 -9.48 -8.87 5.39
N VAL A 15 -8.35 -9.57 5.31
CA VAL A 15 -7.00 -9.02 5.54
C VAL A 15 -6.71 -7.82 4.63
N GLY A 16 -7.34 -7.80 3.45
CA GLY A 16 -7.32 -6.68 2.52
C GLY A 16 -7.85 -5.36 3.09
N ILE A 17 -8.92 -5.37 3.91
CA ILE A 17 -9.51 -4.17 4.51
C ILE A 17 -8.65 -3.65 5.66
N LYS A 18 -8.10 -4.56 6.48
CA LYS A 18 -7.17 -4.21 7.58
C LYS A 18 -5.93 -3.45 7.11
N LEU A 19 -5.47 -3.66 5.86
CA LEU A 19 -4.37 -2.90 5.26
C LEU A 19 -4.76 -1.43 5.02
N PHE A 20 -6.01 -1.19 4.60
CA PHE A 20 -6.54 0.16 4.36
C PHE A 20 -7.00 0.88 5.64
N ASP A 21 -7.22 0.15 6.74
CA ASP A 21 -7.57 0.72 8.04
C ASP A 21 -6.39 1.40 8.77
N ASN A 22 -5.14 1.14 8.34
CA ASN A 22 -3.95 1.72 8.98
C ASN A 22 -3.46 2.98 8.26
N VAL A 23 -3.74 4.14 8.85
CA VAL A 23 -3.34 5.47 8.35
C VAL A 23 -1.84 5.56 8.02
N TRP A 24 -0.95 4.92 8.78
CA TRP A 24 0.49 4.99 8.51
C TRP A 24 0.90 4.22 7.26
N LEU A 25 0.28 3.05 7.03
CA LEU A 25 0.45 2.29 5.80
C LEU A 25 -0.08 3.07 4.60
N LEU A 26 -1.24 3.70 4.75
CA LEU A 26 -1.84 4.53 3.73
C LEU A 26 -1.00 5.77 3.41
N LEU A 27 -0.44 6.41 4.43
CA LEU A 27 0.46 7.55 4.30
C LEU A 27 1.77 7.15 3.62
N ALA A 28 2.36 6.04 4.06
CA ALA A 28 3.58 5.50 3.47
C ALA A 28 3.35 5.15 2.00
N LEU A 29 2.26 4.46 1.66
CA LEU A 29 1.90 4.13 0.29
C LEU A 29 1.63 5.40 -0.55
N GLY A 30 0.96 6.39 0.03
CA GLY A 30 0.70 7.67 -0.61
C GLY A 30 1.95 8.44 -1.00
N PHE A 31 3.03 8.33 -0.22
CA PHE A 31 4.33 8.93 -0.57
C PHE A 31 5.21 7.99 -1.43
N LEU A 32 5.19 6.69 -1.14
CA LEU A 32 5.99 5.69 -1.85
C LEU A 32 5.53 5.51 -3.29
N VAL A 33 4.23 5.48 -3.57
CA VAL A 33 3.71 5.29 -4.93
C VAL A 33 4.24 6.36 -5.89
N PRO A 34 4.04 7.66 -5.66
CA PRO A 34 4.62 8.68 -6.53
C PRO A 34 6.16 8.65 -6.48
N GLY A 35 6.77 8.43 -5.32
CA GLY A 35 8.23 8.36 -5.19
C GLY A 35 8.87 7.28 -6.07
N VAL A 36 8.32 6.07 -6.05
CA VAL A 36 8.77 4.92 -6.86
C VAL A 36 8.46 5.16 -8.34
N LEU A 37 7.28 5.68 -8.66
CA LEU A 37 6.92 6.01 -10.05
C LEU A 37 7.91 7.02 -10.65
N TYR A 38 8.20 8.12 -9.95
CA TYR A 38 9.16 9.12 -10.39
C TYR A 38 10.59 8.58 -10.44
N LEU A 39 10.98 7.71 -9.51
CA LEU A 39 12.28 7.03 -9.56
C LEU A 39 12.41 6.17 -10.82
N VAL A 40 11.43 5.30 -11.08
CA VAL A 40 11.46 4.42 -12.25
C VAL A 40 11.42 5.23 -13.53
N TRP A 41 10.52 6.21 -13.63
CA TRP A 41 10.43 7.08 -14.79
C TRP A 41 11.69 7.91 -14.99
N GLY A 42 12.26 8.50 -13.94
CA GLY A 42 13.50 9.26 -14.01
C GLY A 42 14.70 8.41 -14.39
N VAL A 43 14.81 7.18 -13.88
CA VAL A 43 15.85 6.23 -14.30
C VAL A 43 15.67 5.87 -15.77
N TRP A 44 14.44 5.60 -16.21
CA TRP A 44 14.16 5.33 -17.61
C TRP A 44 14.54 6.52 -18.52
N ASP A 45 14.16 7.73 -18.12
CA ASP A 45 14.47 8.97 -18.83
C ASP A 45 15.99 9.11 -19.01
N VAL A 46 16.77 9.00 -17.93
CA VAL A 46 18.25 9.07 -17.95
C VAL A 46 18.88 8.02 -18.87
N LEU A 47 18.35 6.79 -18.90
CA LEU A 47 18.85 5.73 -19.79
C LEU A 47 18.53 5.99 -21.26
N THR A 48 17.42 6.68 -21.54
CA THR A 48 16.99 7.00 -22.91
C THR A 48 17.55 8.32 -23.46
N ILE A 49 18.04 9.21 -22.59
CA ILE A 49 18.70 10.44 -23.03
C ILE A 49 19.97 10.07 -23.80
N PRO A 50 20.06 10.43 -25.10
CA PRO A 50 21.29 10.25 -25.85
C PRO A 50 22.34 11.21 -25.28
N VAL A 51 23.34 10.65 -24.60
CA VAL A 51 24.40 11.41 -23.91
C VAL A 51 25.35 12.13 -24.88
N PHE A 52 25.20 11.90 -26.20
CA PHE A 52 26.03 12.52 -27.24
C PHE A 52 25.18 13.02 -28.42
N LYS A 53 25.29 14.32 -28.68
CA LYS A 53 25.03 14.98 -29.97
C LYS A 53 26.36 15.53 -30.47
#